data_AF-A0A9E2TYS9-F1
#
_entry.id   AF-A0A9E2TYS9-F1
#
_cell.length_a   1.000
_cell.length_b   1.000
_cell.length_c   1.000
_cell.angle_alpha   90.00
_cell.angle_beta   90.00
_cell.angle_gamma   90.00
#
_symmetry.space_group_name_H-M   'P 1'
#
loop_
_entity.id
_entity.type
_entity.pdbx_description
1 polymer ?
#
loop_
_entity_poly.entity_id
_entity_poly.type
_entity_poly.pdbx_seq_one_letter_code
_entity_poly.pdbx_strand_id
1 'polypeptide(L)'
;MSYTSLIKFLICYAKDPNFNPCRSDPFNGSDVHQHCLNGIVCQTDVIKGAGRGPVPFFVFDQIKRVVGLKAQLIILLIICSFSLFAQGTLIDKNGTARFYSEAPVENIEAINKKAIGAIDLSNGSLAVSMLMRDFTFEKSLMQEHFNENYVESDKYPKSTFKGKILNYDPGKFNKPGSYTLKVSGDLTIHGVTNPLETEILCQVSNESISVETKFIVAVAKFKIDIPKIVFYNIAEEVEVTASFNFKTNPSK
;
A
#
# COMPACT_ATOMS: atom_id res chain seq x y z
N MET A 1 14.83 -16.42 34.82
CA MET A 1 14.68 -17.85 34.44
C MET A 1 15.36 -18.04 33.10
N SER A 2 16.41 -18.85 33.05
CA SER A 2 17.16 -19.09 31.81
C SER A 2 16.27 -19.83 30.79
N TYR A 3 16.39 -19.50 29.50
CA TYR A 3 15.65 -20.11 28.38
C TYR A 3 15.71 -21.65 28.42
N THR A 4 16.79 -22.24 28.94
CA THR A 4 16.95 -23.68 29.12
C THR A 4 15.99 -24.31 30.13
N SER A 5 15.52 -23.54 31.12
CA SER A 5 14.53 -24.02 32.10
C SER A 5 13.11 -23.98 31.54
N LEU A 6 12.79 -22.96 30.73
CA LEU A 6 11.48 -22.80 30.09
C LEU A 6 11.22 -23.88 29.02
N ILE A 7 12.27 -24.25 28.26
CA ILE A 7 12.19 -25.32 27.25
C ILE A 7 12.03 -26.69 27.91
N LYS A 8 12.72 -26.96 29.02
CA LYS A 8 12.52 -28.21 29.78
C LYS A 8 11.11 -28.31 30.37
N PHE A 9 10.56 -27.18 30.83
CA PHE A 9 9.19 -27.12 31.36
C PHE A 9 8.13 -27.40 30.29
N LEU A 10 8.28 -26.80 29.11
CA LEU A 10 7.38 -27.01 27.97
C LEU A 10 7.43 -28.45 27.43
N ILE A 11 8.60 -29.10 27.44
CA ILE A 11 8.74 -30.50 27.01
C ILE A 11 8.09 -31.46 28.02
N CYS A 12 8.13 -31.17 29.31
CA CYS A 12 7.43 -31.96 30.33
C CYS A 12 5.91 -31.80 30.27
N TYR A 13 5.41 -30.56 30.09
CA TYR A 13 3.96 -30.29 30.01
C TYR A 13 3.31 -30.89 28.75
N ALA A 14 4.05 -30.97 27.64
CA ALA A 14 3.56 -31.61 26.41
C ALA A 14 3.40 -33.13 26.52
N LYS A 15 3.95 -33.77 27.56
CA LYS A 15 3.92 -35.22 27.75
C LYS A 15 2.86 -35.68 28.76
N ASP A 16 2.40 -34.78 29.64
CA ASP A 16 1.27 -35.00 30.54
C ASP A 16 0.66 -33.65 30.98
N PRO A 17 -0.56 -33.28 30.54
CA PRO A 17 -1.14 -31.96 30.78
C PRO A 17 -1.61 -31.73 32.23
N ASN A 18 -1.54 -32.74 33.11
CA ASN A 18 -1.91 -32.62 34.53
C ASN A 18 -0.71 -32.46 35.48
N PHE A 19 0.49 -32.22 34.94
CA PHE A 19 1.70 -32.07 35.75
C PHE A 19 1.69 -30.75 36.54
N ASN A 20 1.47 -30.83 37.86
CA ASN A 20 1.44 -29.68 38.76
C ASN A 20 2.69 -29.68 39.66
N PRO A 21 3.70 -28.82 39.42
CA PRO A 21 4.99 -28.93 40.09
C PRO A 21 5.03 -28.01 41.30
N CYS A 22 4.27 -28.31 42.36
CA CYS A 22 4.39 -27.63 43.66
C CYS A 22 3.72 -28.47 44.76
N ARG A 23 4.49 -29.29 45.48
CA ARG A 23 4.26 -29.54 46.91
C ARG A 23 5.54 -30.01 47.56
N SER A 24 6.21 -29.09 48.25
CA SER A 24 7.29 -29.40 49.19
C SER A 24 6.65 -29.69 50.55
N ASP A 25 6.88 -30.88 51.11
CA ASP A 25 6.74 -31.12 52.54
C ASP A 25 7.86 -32.08 53.02
N PRO A 26 8.32 -31.96 54.27
CA PRO A 26 9.61 -32.48 54.73
C PRO A 26 9.51 -33.90 55.35
N PHE A 27 10.64 -34.61 55.33
CA PHE A 27 11.05 -35.72 56.22
C PHE A 27 9.97 -36.69 56.75
N ASN A 28 10.03 -37.98 56.39
CA ASN A 28 10.56 -39.04 57.27
C ASN A 28 10.57 -40.39 56.51
N GLY A 29 11.43 -41.30 56.94
CA GLY A 29 11.79 -42.52 56.22
C GLY A 29 10.75 -43.65 56.18
N SER A 30 11.24 -44.74 55.59
CA SER A 30 10.69 -46.10 55.47
C SER A 30 9.51 -46.33 54.52
N ASP A 31 9.83 -47.13 53.49
CA ASP A 31 9.01 -48.10 52.76
C ASP A 31 7.78 -47.62 51.97
N VAL A 32 7.96 -47.52 50.64
CA VAL A 32 6.86 -47.77 49.70
C VAL A 32 7.38 -48.65 48.55
N HIS A 33 6.83 -49.86 48.47
CA HIS A 33 6.90 -50.74 47.31
C HIS A 33 6.57 -49.96 46.02
N GLN A 34 7.51 -49.89 45.08
CA GLN A 34 7.23 -49.42 43.74
C GLN A 34 7.28 -50.59 42.78
N HIS A 35 6.09 -51.08 42.43
CA HIS A 35 5.87 -51.96 41.31
C HIS A 35 6.37 -51.29 40.03
N CYS A 36 7.37 -51.91 39.41
CA CYS A 36 7.79 -51.65 38.05
C CYS A 36 6.64 -51.95 37.08
N LEU A 37 6.22 -50.95 36.30
CA LEU A 37 5.78 -51.16 34.92
C LEU A 37 6.37 -50.04 34.07
N ASN A 38 7.08 -50.46 33.01
CA ASN A 38 7.71 -49.65 31.96
C ASN A 38 9.03 -48.93 32.33
N GLY A 39 10.00 -49.71 32.79
CA GLY A 39 11.31 -49.79 32.09
C GLY A 39 12.14 -48.53 31.91
N ILE A 40 12.10 -47.56 32.83
CA ILE A 40 13.07 -46.46 32.88
C ILE A 40 13.53 -46.28 34.32
N VAL A 41 14.66 -46.89 34.65
CA VAL A 41 15.39 -46.60 35.89
C VAL A 41 16.09 -45.25 35.69
N CYS A 42 15.61 -44.20 36.34
CA CYS A 42 16.39 -42.98 36.54
C CYS A 42 17.39 -43.23 37.67
N GLN A 43 18.55 -43.76 37.32
CA GLN A 43 19.65 -43.91 38.27
C GLN A 43 20.36 -42.55 38.37
N THR A 44 20.15 -41.84 39.48
CA THR A 44 21.12 -40.86 39.97
C THR A 44 22.23 -41.63 40.69
N ASP A 45 23.46 -41.40 40.23
CA ASP A 45 24.70 -42.05 40.64
C ASP A 45 24.89 -42.19 42.15
N VAL A 46 25.26 -43.41 42.61
CA VAL A 46 26.24 -43.55 43.69
C VAL A 46 27.08 -44.84 43.51
N ILE A 47 28.40 -44.65 43.60
CA ILE A 47 29.47 -45.59 44.01
C ILE A 47 30.30 -46.31 42.92
N LYS A 48 31.51 -45.74 42.73
CA LYS A 48 32.87 -46.32 42.67
C LYS A 48 33.14 -47.56 41.80
N GLY A 49 34.11 -47.38 40.90
CA GLY A 49 35.19 -48.34 40.67
C GLY A 49 35.23 -48.99 39.29
N ALA A 50 36.42 -48.91 38.69
CA ALA A 50 36.94 -49.71 37.58
C ALA A 50 36.54 -49.36 36.12
N GLY A 51 37.57 -49.24 35.27
CA GLY A 51 37.48 -49.55 33.85
C GLY A 51 37.55 -48.38 32.87
N ARG A 52 38.74 -48.12 32.32
CA ARG A 52 38.95 -47.27 31.14
C ARG A 52 38.32 -47.90 29.89
N GLY A 53 37.62 -47.09 29.09
CA GLY A 53 37.31 -47.36 27.68
C GLY A 53 36.42 -46.26 27.08
N PRO A 54 36.78 -45.61 25.95
CA PRO A 54 35.96 -44.56 25.36
C PRO A 54 35.01 -45.15 24.31
N VAL A 55 33.71 -44.88 24.41
CA VAL A 55 32.73 -45.14 23.34
C VAL A 55 31.72 -43.98 23.24
N PRO A 56 31.17 -43.71 22.04
CA PRO A 56 31.58 -42.51 21.31
C PRO A 56 30.55 -41.36 21.38
N PHE A 57 31.09 -40.14 21.39
CA PHE A 57 30.43 -38.84 21.32
C PHE A 57 29.61 -38.59 20.02
N PHE A 58 29.36 -39.62 19.20
CA PHE A 58 28.91 -39.44 17.81
C PHE A 58 27.40 -39.51 17.56
N VAL A 59 26.57 -39.89 18.53
CA VAL A 59 25.12 -40.08 18.26
C VAL A 59 24.28 -38.84 18.58
N PHE A 60 24.70 -38.00 19.53
CA PHE A 60 23.95 -36.79 19.90
C PHE A 60 24.15 -35.59 18.95
N ASP A 61 25.16 -35.63 18.08
CA ASP A 61 25.43 -34.53 17.12
C ASP A 61 24.52 -34.59 15.87
N GLN A 62 24.03 -35.78 15.49
CA GLN A 62 23.24 -35.94 14.27
C GLN A 62 21.79 -35.46 14.42
N ILE A 63 21.19 -35.58 15.62
CA ILE A 63 19.78 -35.22 15.85
C ILE A 63 19.62 -33.70 16.01
N LYS A 64 20.58 -32.99 16.62
CA LYS A 64 20.56 -31.52 16.72
C LYS A 64 20.66 -30.83 15.35
N ARG A 65 21.41 -31.41 14.41
CA ARG A 65 21.56 -30.87 13.04
C ARG A 65 20.27 -30.98 12.20
N VAL A 66 19.53 -32.08 12.32
CA VAL A 66 18.30 -32.29 11.52
C VAL A 66 17.10 -31.48 12.05
N VAL A 67 16.99 -31.30 13.38
CA VAL A 67 15.91 -30.49 13.98
C VAL A 67 16.14 -28.97 13.76
N GLY A 68 17.40 -28.52 13.78
CA GLY A 68 17.75 -27.13 13.44
C GLY A 68 17.47 -26.76 11.98
N LEU A 69 17.81 -27.65 11.04
CA LEU A 69 17.63 -27.40 9.61
C LEU A 69 16.14 -27.33 9.20
N LYS A 70 15.28 -28.16 9.82
CA LYS A 70 13.82 -28.13 9.60
C LYS A 70 13.17 -26.89 10.21
N ALA A 71 13.60 -26.47 11.40
CA ALA A 71 13.11 -25.24 12.03
C ALA A 71 13.53 -23.98 11.26
N GLN A 72 14.75 -23.95 10.70
CA GLN A 72 15.20 -22.87 9.81
C GLN A 72 14.40 -22.81 8.51
N LEU A 73 14.03 -23.96 7.93
CA LEU A 73 13.18 -24.01 6.74
C LEU A 73 11.75 -23.47 7.01
N ILE A 74 11.18 -23.78 8.18
CA ILE A 74 9.87 -23.27 8.60
C ILE A 74 9.91 -21.76 8.86
N ILE A 75 10.97 -21.26 9.50
CA ILE A 75 11.17 -19.81 9.72
C ILE A 75 11.36 -19.08 8.38
N LEU A 76 12.11 -19.66 7.42
CA LEU A 76 12.26 -19.11 6.08
C LEU A 76 10.93 -19.10 5.29
N LEU A 77 10.09 -20.14 5.45
CA LEU A 77 8.76 -20.23 4.85
C LEU A 77 7.80 -19.18 5.43
N ILE A 78 7.87 -18.93 6.74
CA ILE A 78 7.07 -17.90 7.43
C ILE A 78 7.52 -16.50 7.00
N ILE A 79 8.82 -16.24 6.85
CA ILE A 79 9.36 -14.96 6.37
C ILE A 79 8.95 -14.70 4.91
N CYS A 80 8.90 -15.74 4.07
CA CYS A 80 8.45 -15.63 2.68
C CYS A 80 6.95 -15.30 2.54
N SER A 81 6.15 -15.63 3.56
CA SER A 81 4.70 -15.39 3.57
C SER A 81 4.33 -13.91 3.76
N PHE A 82 5.26 -13.07 4.22
CA PHE A 82 5.02 -11.63 4.43
C PHE A 82 5.29 -10.77 3.19
N SER A 83 5.76 -11.35 2.09
CA SER A 83 6.19 -10.60 0.89
C SER A 83 5.07 -10.29 -0.12
N LEU A 84 3.80 -10.62 0.17
CA LEU A 84 2.71 -10.56 -0.83
C LEU A 84 1.80 -9.33 -0.74
N PHE A 85 2.07 -8.35 0.13
CA PHE A 85 1.28 -7.12 0.24
C PHE A 85 2.02 -5.90 -0.32
N ALA A 86 2.30 -5.89 -1.62
CA ALA A 86 2.93 -4.72 -2.25
C ALA A 86 2.30 -4.45 -3.61
N GLN A 87 1.07 -3.91 -3.62
CA GLN A 87 0.41 -3.31 -4.80
C GLN A 87 -0.86 -2.54 -4.36
N GLY A 88 -0.69 -1.56 -3.47
CA GLY A 88 -1.82 -0.73 -3.04
C GLY A 88 -2.10 0.42 -4.00
N THR A 89 -1.06 1.09 -4.49
CA THR A 89 -1.21 2.38 -5.19
C THR A 89 -0.42 2.41 -6.50
N LEU A 90 -1.10 2.77 -7.58
CA LEU A 90 -0.49 3.07 -8.87
C LEU A 90 -0.30 4.58 -9.01
N ILE A 91 0.82 4.99 -9.60
CA ILE A 91 1.17 6.40 -9.79
C ILE A 91 1.59 6.63 -11.24
N ASP A 92 1.03 7.66 -11.85
CA ASP A 92 1.49 8.22 -13.12
C ASP A 92 1.99 9.64 -12.87
N LYS A 93 3.15 9.97 -13.43
CA LYS A 93 3.79 11.30 -13.32
C LYS A 93 3.74 12.10 -14.63
N ASN A 94 3.32 11.46 -15.72
CA ASN A 94 3.29 12.05 -17.06
C ASN A 94 1.86 12.13 -17.59
N GLY A 95 0.90 12.32 -16.68
CA GLY A 95 -0.49 12.55 -17.05
C GLY A 95 -0.62 13.85 -17.83
N THR A 96 -1.61 13.89 -18.71
CA THR A 96 -1.93 15.06 -19.51
C THR A 96 -3.23 15.69 -19.02
N ALA A 97 -3.21 17.00 -18.78
CA ALA A 97 -4.40 17.81 -18.57
C ALA A 97 -4.47 18.89 -19.66
N ARG A 98 -5.63 19.03 -20.28
CA ARG A 98 -5.90 19.99 -21.35
C ARG A 98 -7.07 20.87 -20.93
N PHE A 99 -6.91 22.17 -21.13
CA PHE A 99 -7.98 23.15 -21.04
C PHE A 99 -8.34 23.62 -22.44
N TYR A 100 -9.63 23.71 -22.71
CA TYR A 100 -10.15 24.24 -23.94
C TYR A 100 -11.35 25.14 -23.64
N SER A 101 -11.35 26.34 -24.21
CA SER A 101 -12.51 27.23 -24.16
C SER A 101 -12.68 27.93 -25.50
N GLU A 102 -13.91 27.89 -26.00
CA GLU A 102 -14.30 28.59 -27.22
C GLU A 102 -14.76 30.00 -26.86
N ALA A 103 -14.17 31.02 -27.47
CA ALA A 103 -14.53 32.41 -27.27
C ALA A 103 -14.79 33.11 -28.62
N PRO A 104 -15.63 34.16 -28.67
CA PRO A 104 -16.02 34.83 -29.92
C PRO A 104 -14.88 35.30 -30.83
N VAL A 105 -13.73 35.64 -30.23
CA VAL A 105 -12.59 36.21 -30.95
C VAL A 105 -11.53 35.15 -31.25
N GLU A 106 -11.15 34.35 -30.26
CA GLU A 106 -10.09 33.35 -30.40
C GLU A 106 -10.29 32.21 -29.39
N ASN A 107 -10.09 30.97 -29.84
CA ASN A 107 -10.14 29.80 -28.96
C ASN A 107 -8.88 29.77 -28.08
N ILE A 108 -9.07 29.40 -26.81
CA ILE A 108 -7.97 29.28 -25.86
C ILE A 108 -7.75 27.80 -25.57
N GLU A 109 -6.52 27.35 -25.79
CA GLU A 109 -6.09 25.99 -25.48
C GLU A 109 -4.80 26.03 -24.65
N ALA A 110 -4.74 25.16 -23.63
CA ALA A 110 -3.57 24.97 -22.80
C ALA A 110 -3.37 23.50 -22.47
N ILE A 111 -2.11 23.03 -22.50
CA ILE A 111 -1.77 21.64 -22.22
C ILE A 111 -0.69 21.55 -21.15
N ASN A 112 -0.93 20.73 -20.14
CA ASN A 112 0.05 20.32 -19.14
C ASN A 112 0.30 18.82 -19.26
N LYS A 113 1.56 18.42 -19.53
CA LYS A 113 1.97 17.01 -19.68
C LYS A 113 2.70 16.43 -18.45
N LYS A 114 2.64 17.15 -17.33
CA LYS A 114 3.32 16.82 -16.07
C LYS A 114 2.31 16.66 -14.92
N ALA A 115 1.07 16.31 -15.24
CA ALA A 115 0.09 16.03 -14.20
C ALA A 115 0.44 14.71 -13.52
N ILE A 116 0.35 14.70 -12.19
CA ILE A 116 0.62 13.52 -11.37
C ILE A 116 -0.71 12.96 -10.90
N GLY A 117 -0.98 11.70 -11.24
CA GLY A 117 -2.14 10.95 -10.78
C GLY A 117 -1.71 9.81 -9.85
N ALA A 118 -2.55 9.49 -8.88
CA ALA A 118 -2.40 8.32 -8.02
C ALA A 118 -3.76 7.64 -7.82
N ILE A 119 -3.78 6.31 -7.92
CA ILE A 119 -4.96 5.47 -7.69
C ILE A 119 -4.60 4.41 -6.66
N ASP A 120 -5.38 4.33 -5.59
CA ASP A 120 -5.29 3.26 -4.61
C ASP A 120 -6.31 2.16 -4.97
N LEU A 121 -5.80 1.01 -5.43
CA LEU A 121 -6.62 -0.15 -5.81
C LEU A 121 -7.17 -0.93 -4.61
N SER A 122 -6.75 -0.64 -3.38
CA SER A 122 -7.32 -1.29 -2.20
C SER A 122 -8.70 -0.72 -1.84
N ASN A 123 -8.90 0.58 -2.06
CA ASN A 123 -10.06 1.32 -1.57
C ASN A 123 -10.74 2.20 -2.65
N GLY A 124 -10.15 2.33 -3.83
CA GLY A 124 -10.67 3.15 -4.93
C GLY A 124 -10.46 4.65 -4.77
N SER A 125 -9.53 5.08 -3.91
CA SER A 125 -9.16 6.48 -3.74
C SER A 125 -8.34 6.99 -4.93
N LEU A 126 -8.59 8.25 -5.29
CA LEU A 126 -7.97 8.94 -6.41
C LEU A 126 -7.39 10.26 -5.93
N ALA A 127 -6.18 10.57 -6.39
CA ALA A 127 -5.58 11.88 -6.19
C ALA A 127 -4.91 12.35 -7.48
N VAL A 128 -5.11 13.61 -7.83
CA VAL A 128 -4.44 14.28 -8.94
C VAL A 128 -3.83 15.57 -8.45
N SER A 129 -2.62 15.88 -8.90
CA SER A 129 -1.93 17.15 -8.62
C SER A 129 -1.20 17.62 -9.86
N MET A 130 -1.28 18.92 -10.15
CA MET A 130 -0.57 19.53 -11.26
C MET A 130 -0.17 20.97 -10.90
N LEU A 131 0.93 21.44 -11.49
CA LEU A 131 1.37 22.83 -11.35
C LEU A 131 0.69 23.71 -12.40
N MET A 132 0.18 24.86 -11.98
CA MET A 132 -0.45 25.83 -12.90
C MET A 132 0.55 26.40 -13.90
N ARG A 133 1.81 26.60 -13.47
CA ARG A 133 2.89 27.11 -14.34
C ARG A 133 3.34 26.14 -15.44
N ASP A 134 2.99 24.86 -15.34
CA ASP A 134 3.36 23.83 -16.32
C ASP A 134 2.38 23.74 -17.51
N PHE A 135 1.33 24.58 -17.54
CA PHE A 135 0.47 24.71 -18.72
C PHE A 135 1.18 25.50 -19.82
N THR A 136 1.29 24.89 -21.00
CA THR A 136 1.79 25.52 -22.22
C THR A 136 0.61 26.00 -23.07
N PHE A 137 0.66 27.26 -23.48
CA PHE A 137 -0.30 27.88 -24.41
C PHE A 137 0.37 28.13 -25.76
N GLU A 138 -0.42 28.34 -26.81
CA GLU A 138 0.11 28.68 -28.14
C GLU A 138 0.85 30.03 -28.16
N LYS A 139 0.32 31.03 -27.45
CA LYS A 139 0.92 32.37 -27.34
C LYS A 139 1.50 32.57 -25.93
N SER A 140 2.75 33.01 -25.86
CA SER A 140 3.43 33.31 -24.58
C SER A 140 2.67 34.34 -23.74
N LEU A 141 2.09 35.37 -24.38
CA LEU A 141 1.33 36.41 -23.68
C LEU A 141 0.05 35.87 -23.01
N MET A 142 -0.61 34.86 -23.63
CA MET A 142 -1.76 34.19 -23.00
C MET A 142 -1.33 33.44 -21.75
N GLN A 143 -0.18 32.77 -21.81
CA GLN A 143 0.38 32.05 -20.67
C GLN A 143 0.80 32.99 -19.54
N GLU A 144 1.38 34.15 -19.86
CA GLU A 144 1.72 35.18 -18.87
C GLU A 144 0.46 35.69 -18.16
N HIS A 145 -0.55 36.11 -18.93
CA HIS A 145 -1.82 36.57 -18.35
C HIS A 145 -2.52 35.48 -17.54
N PHE A 146 -2.53 34.23 -18.03
CA PHE A 146 -3.04 33.08 -17.29
C PHE A 146 -2.41 32.98 -15.91
N ASN A 147 -1.08 32.98 -15.83
CA ASN A 147 -0.34 32.80 -14.59
C ASN A 147 -0.48 33.99 -13.63
N GLU A 148 -0.43 35.22 -14.13
CA GLU A 148 -0.38 36.41 -13.28
C GLU A 148 -1.78 36.91 -12.88
N ASN A 149 -2.70 37.02 -13.83
CA ASN A 149 -3.98 37.72 -13.63
C ASN A 149 -5.16 36.77 -13.35
N TYR A 150 -5.11 35.52 -13.84
CA TYR A 150 -6.23 34.60 -13.70
C TYR A 150 -6.04 33.59 -12.58
N VAL A 151 -4.99 32.76 -12.64
CA VAL A 151 -4.79 31.68 -11.66
C VAL A 151 -3.80 32.04 -10.55
N GLU A 152 -3.24 33.25 -10.58
CA GLU A 152 -2.25 33.76 -9.60
C GLU A 152 -1.23 32.69 -9.20
N SER A 153 -0.56 32.06 -10.18
CA SER A 153 0.18 30.80 -9.97
C SER A 153 1.38 30.92 -9.03
N ASP A 154 1.85 32.13 -8.74
CA ASP A 154 2.86 32.36 -7.69
C ASP A 154 2.28 32.19 -6.28
N LYS A 155 0.99 32.49 -6.10
CA LYS A 155 0.26 32.35 -4.84
C LYS A 155 -0.44 31.01 -4.72
N TYR A 156 -1.00 30.51 -5.83
CA TYR A 156 -1.67 29.22 -5.92
C TYR A 156 -1.01 28.32 -6.97
N PRO A 157 0.20 27.82 -6.72
CA PRO A 157 0.98 27.11 -7.74
C PRO A 157 0.41 25.76 -8.16
N LYS A 158 -0.49 25.17 -7.37
CA LYS A 158 -0.99 23.81 -7.55
C LYS A 158 -2.51 23.79 -7.67
N SER A 159 -2.99 22.95 -8.59
CA SER A 159 -4.36 22.45 -8.59
C SER A 159 -4.35 20.98 -8.16
N THR A 160 -5.35 20.60 -7.37
CA THR A 160 -5.45 19.23 -6.87
C THR A 160 -6.89 18.73 -6.94
N PHE A 161 -7.05 17.46 -7.25
CA PHE A 161 -8.29 16.73 -7.07
C PHE A 161 -8.05 15.59 -6.08
N LYS A 162 -8.96 15.42 -5.12
CA LYS A 162 -8.95 14.28 -4.19
C LYS A 162 -10.34 13.68 -4.16
N GLY A 163 -10.45 12.41 -4.50
CA GLY A 163 -11.76 11.78 -4.62
C GLY A 163 -11.73 10.28 -4.47
N LYS A 164 -12.86 9.66 -4.79
CA LYS A 164 -13.07 8.23 -4.72
C LYS A 164 -13.96 7.76 -5.87
N ILE A 165 -13.69 6.56 -6.35
CA ILE A 165 -14.55 5.85 -7.29
C ILE A 165 -15.82 5.43 -6.54
N LEU A 166 -16.98 5.87 -7.04
CA LEU A 166 -18.28 5.46 -6.54
C LEU A 166 -18.57 4.02 -6.96
N ASN A 167 -19.14 3.23 -6.06
CA ASN A 167 -19.41 1.79 -6.26
C ASN A 167 -18.14 1.04 -6.72
N TYR A 168 -17.03 1.27 -6.00
CA TYR A 168 -15.74 0.66 -6.29
C TYR A 168 -15.83 -0.87 -6.29
N ASP A 169 -15.42 -1.47 -7.40
CA ASP A 169 -15.30 -2.92 -7.58
C ASP A 169 -13.85 -3.24 -7.99
N PRO A 170 -13.03 -3.80 -7.08
CA PRO A 170 -11.64 -4.14 -7.37
C PRO A 170 -11.52 -5.19 -8.48
N GLY A 171 -12.56 -6.01 -8.70
CA GLY A 171 -12.58 -7.02 -9.75
C GLY A 171 -12.49 -6.46 -11.17
N LYS A 172 -12.93 -5.21 -11.39
CA LYS A 172 -12.85 -4.53 -12.69
C LYS A 172 -11.41 -4.21 -13.10
N PHE A 173 -10.53 -3.93 -12.14
CA PHE A 173 -9.13 -3.59 -12.41
C PHE A 173 -8.23 -4.82 -12.65
N ASN A 174 -8.73 -6.02 -12.36
CA ASN A 174 -8.03 -7.29 -12.60
C ASN A 174 -8.42 -7.95 -13.95
N LYS A 175 -9.42 -7.40 -14.65
CA LYS A 175 -9.96 -7.97 -15.89
C LYS A 175 -9.78 -6.96 -17.02
N PRO A 176 -9.05 -7.32 -18.09
CA PRO A 176 -8.94 -6.47 -19.27
C PRO A 176 -10.33 -6.10 -19.81
N GLY A 177 -10.53 -4.83 -20.12
CA GLY A 177 -11.83 -4.31 -20.52
C GLY A 177 -11.91 -2.80 -20.43
N SER A 178 -13.00 -2.25 -20.95
CA SER A 178 -13.34 -0.83 -20.86
C SER A 178 -14.51 -0.65 -19.91
N TYR A 179 -14.35 0.24 -18.92
CA TYR A 179 -15.33 0.48 -17.88
C TYR A 179 -15.54 1.98 -17.70
N THR A 180 -16.80 2.42 -17.75
CA THR A 180 -17.18 3.75 -17.29
C THR A 180 -17.42 3.70 -15.79
N LEU A 181 -16.72 4.55 -15.03
CA LEU A 181 -16.82 4.62 -13.58
C LEU A 181 -17.20 6.06 -13.18
N LYS A 182 -18.00 6.20 -12.12
CA LYS A 182 -18.30 7.51 -11.53
C LYS A 182 -17.30 7.81 -10.43
N VAL A 183 -16.82 9.04 -10.38
CA VAL A 183 -15.91 9.52 -9.33
C VAL A 183 -16.49 10.76 -8.68
N SER A 184 -16.36 10.85 -7.37
CA SER A 184 -16.75 12.02 -6.60
C SER A 184 -15.59 12.46 -5.72
N GLY A 185 -15.38 13.77 -5.62
CA GLY A 185 -14.31 14.32 -4.81
C GLY A 185 -14.29 15.83 -4.79
N ASP A 186 -13.20 16.36 -4.29
CA ASP A 186 -12.96 17.79 -4.12
C ASP A 186 -11.91 18.25 -5.12
N LEU A 187 -12.31 19.19 -5.99
CA LEU A 187 -11.43 19.89 -6.91
C LEU A 187 -11.01 21.21 -6.29
N THR A 188 -9.70 21.46 -6.18
CA THR A 188 -9.14 22.70 -5.69
C THR A 188 -8.36 23.40 -6.79
N ILE A 189 -8.83 24.59 -7.18
CA ILE A 189 -8.19 25.48 -8.15
C ILE A 189 -8.17 26.88 -7.54
N HIS A 190 -7.07 27.62 -7.70
CA HIS A 190 -6.97 29.00 -7.22
C HIS A 190 -7.26 29.16 -5.70
N GLY A 191 -6.86 28.15 -4.91
CA GLY A 191 -7.10 28.10 -3.46
C GLY A 191 -8.56 27.87 -3.04
N VAL A 192 -9.48 27.71 -3.99
CA VAL A 192 -10.90 27.43 -3.73
C VAL A 192 -11.19 25.96 -4.00
N THR A 193 -11.84 25.30 -3.05
CA THR A 193 -12.23 23.89 -3.14
C THR A 193 -13.73 23.78 -3.40
N ASN A 194 -14.10 23.05 -4.45
CA ASN A 194 -15.48 22.75 -4.79
C ASN A 194 -15.66 21.24 -5.03
N PRO A 195 -16.81 20.66 -4.67
CA PRO A 195 -17.11 19.28 -5.00
C PRO A 195 -17.26 19.11 -6.51
N LEU A 196 -16.76 18.00 -7.03
CA LEU A 196 -16.86 17.58 -8.42
C LEU A 196 -17.25 16.10 -8.47
N GLU A 197 -18.33 15.82 -9.18
CA GLU A 197 -18.70 14.45 -9.59
C GLU A 197 -18.59 14.37 -11.11
N THR A 198 -17.86 13.36 -11.61
CA THR A 198 -17.65 13.17 -13.05
C THR A 198 -17.56 11.68 -13.40
N GLU A 199 -17.67 11.38 -14.67
CA GLU A 199 -17.44 10.04 -15.22
C GLU A 199 -16.02 9.93 -15.76
N ILE A 200 -15.41 8.78 -15.54
CA ILE A 200 -14.10 8.41 -16.07
C ILE A 200 -14.26 7.17 -16.95
N LEU A 201 -13.59 7.18 -18.11
CA LEU A 201 -13.42 6.01 -18.96
C LEU A 201 -12.11 5.32 -18.55
N CYS A 202 -12.22 4.11 -18.03
CA CYS A 202 -11.10 3.30 -17.58
C CYS A 202 -10.88 2.13 -18.54
N GLN A 203 -9.75 2.10 -19.22
CA GLN A 203 -9.33 0.98 -20.07
C GLN A 203 -8.26 0.17 -19.34
N VAL A 204 -8.62 -1.03 -18.94
CA VAL A 204 -7.74 -1.97 -18.23
C VAL A 204 -7.12 -2.92 -19.26
N SER A 205 -5.80 -3.03 -19.21
CA SER A 205 -5.02 -4.01 -19.96
C SER A 205 -4.13 -4.78 -18.98
N ASN A 206 -3.45 -5.82 -19.46
CA ASN A 206 -2.54 -6.61 -18.61
C ASN A 206 -1.35 -5.79 -18.07
N GLU A 207 -0.94 -4.74 -18.79
CA GLU A 207 0.29 -3.98 -18.50
C GLU A 207 0.02 -2.57 -17.97
N SER A 208 -1.20 -2.06 -18.18
CA SER A 208 -1.54 -0.68 -17.85
C SER A 208 -3.04 -0.48 -17.65
N ILE A 209 -3.36 0.56 -16.88
CA ILE A 209 -4.70 1.10 -16.73
C ILE A 209 -4.66 2.53 -17.27
N SER A 210 -5.36 2.76 -18.39
CA SER A 210 -5.54 4.09 -18.96
C SER A 210 -6.84 4.68 -18.44
N VAL A 211 -6.81 5.94 -18.00
CA VAL A 211 -7.98 6.66 -17.50
C VAL A 211 -8.10 7.97 -18.25
N GLU A 212 -9.30 8.24 -18.74
CA GLU A 212 -9.65 9.51 -19.38
C GLU A 212 -10.93 10.08 -18.77
N THR A 213 -10.97 11.40 -18.60
CA THR A 213 -12.17 12.11 -18.17
C THR A 213 -12.26 13.44 -18.88
N LYS A 214 -13.50 13.88 -19.07
CA LYS A 214 -13.84 15.16 -19.68
C LYS A 214 -14.98 15.77 -18.88
N PHE A 215 -14.79 16.99 -18.40
CA PHE A 215 -15.80 17.71 -17.63
C PHE A 215 -15.68 19.22 -17.87
N ILE A 216 -16.74 19.95 -17.56
CA ILE A 216 -16.80 21.40 -17.72
C ILE A 216 -16.64 22.06 -16.35
N VAL A 217 -15.83 23.12 -16.29
CA VAL A 217 -15.58 23.93 -15.11
C VAL A 217 -16.01 25.36 -15.36
N ALA A 218 -16.90 25.88 -14.52
CA ALA A 218 -17.21 27.31 -14.48
C ALA A 218 -16.12 28.06 -13.69
N VAL A 219 -15.43 28.99 -14.36
CA VAL A 219 -14.27 29.73 -13.81
C VAL A 219 -14.66 30.55 -12.58
N ALA A 220 -15.87 31.12 -12.59
CA ALA A 220 -16.41 31.92 -11.48
C ALA A 220 -16.50 31.15 -10.15
N LYS A 221 -16.70 29.83 -10.18
CA LYS A 221 -16.79 29.00 -8.95
C LYS A 221 -15.47 28.95 -8.17
N PHE A 222 -14.35 29.25 -8.83
CA PHE A 222 -13.02 29.21 -8.25
C PHE A 222 -12.46 30.61 -7.92
N LYS A 223 -13.33 31.64 -7.91
CA LYS A 223 -12.95 33.04 -7.64
C LYS A 223 -11.80 33.53 -8.53
N ILE A 224 -11.80 33.09 -9.77
CA ILE A 224 -10.90 33.60 -10.80
C ILE A 224 -11.65 34.74 -11.48
N ASP A 225 -11.16 35.96 -11.27
CA ASP A 225 -11.79 37.16 -11.79
C ASP A 225 -11.43 37.38 -13.25
N ILE A 226 -12.45 37.52 -14.10
CA ILE A 226 -12.26 37.88 -15.52
C ILE A 226 -12.50 39.38 -15.65
N PRO A 227 -11.48 40.19 -15.99
CA PRO A 227 -11.66 41.63 -16.15
C PRO A 227 -12.72 41.94 -17.22
N LYS A 228 -13.64 42.86 -16.92
CA LYS A 228 -14.80 43.17 -17.79
C LYS A 228 -14.43 43.67 -19.20
N ILE A 229 -13.22 44.19 -19.38
CA ILE A 229 -12.74 44.70 -20.68
C ILE A 229 -12.42 43.56 -21.66
N VAL A 230 -12.09 42.35 -21.17
CA VAL A 230 -11.71 41.19 -21.99
C VAL A 230 -12.78 40.10 -22.01
N PHE A 231 -13.99 40.41 -21.53
CA PHE A 231 -15.08 39.43 -21.38
C PHE A 231 -15.52 38.80 -22.71
N TYR A 232 -15.36 39.52 -23.83
CA TYR A 232 -15.64 38.99 -25.17
C TYR A 232 -14.57 38.01 -25.68
N ASN A 233 -13.47 37.83 -24.95
CA ASN A 233 -12.32 37.02 -25.36
C ASN A 233 -12.15 35.74 -24.53
N ILE A 234 -12.94 35.52 -23.46
CA ILE A 234 -12.74 34.39 -22.53
C ILE A 234 -14.09 33.76 -22.19
N ALA A 235 -14.18 32.43 -22.29
CA ALA A 235 -15.39 31.71 -21.93
C ALA A 235 -15.56 31.61 -20.41
N GLU A 236 -16.80 31.69 -19.94
CA GLU A 236 -17.16 31.46 -18.53
C GLU A 236 -16.99 30.00 -18.12
N GLU A 237 -17.06 29.10 -19.10
CA GLU A 237 -16.95 27.65 -18.96
C GLU A 237 -15.74 27.13 -19.74
N VAL A 238 -14.94 26.31 -19.06
CA VAL A 238 -13.74 25.69 -19.62
C VAL A 238 -13.93 24.18 -19.63
N GLU A 239 -13.73 23.57 -20.80
CA GLU A 239 -13.64 22.13 -20.93
C GLU A 239 -12.28 21.66 -20.43
N VAL A 240 -12.30 20.72 -19.50
CA VAL A 240 -11.11 20.09 -18.95
C VAL A 240 -11.10 18.63 -19.37
N THR A 241 -10.04 18.22 -20.07
CA THR A 241 -9.77 16.82 -20.38
C THR A 241 -8.53 16.39 -19.62
N ALA A 242 -8.62 15.28 -18.89
CA ALA A 242 -7.47 14.71 -18.19
C ALA A 242 -7.28 13.23 -18.58
N SER A 243 -6.05 12.85 -18.86
CA SER A 243 -5.65 11.50 -19.27
C SER A 243 -4.43 11.04 -18.48
N PHE A 244 -4.49 9.82 -17.95
CA PHE A 244 -3.44 9.20 -17.16
C PHE A 244 -3.22 7.76 -17.61
N ASN A 245 -1.97 7.30 -17.59
CA ASN A 245 -1.62 5.92 -17.88
C ASN A 245 -0.82 5.32 -16.72
N PHE A 246 -1.51 4.50 -15.93
CA PHE A 246 -0.94 3.81 -14.78
C PHE A 246 -0.35 2.47 -15.22
N LYS A 247 0.97 2.33 -15.11
CA LYS A 247 1.62 1.04 -15.36
C LYS A 247 1.35 0.08 -14.20
N THR A 248 0.84 -1.11 -14.50
CA THR A 248 0.51 -2.13 -13.49
C THR A 248 1.69 -3.05 -13.19
N ASN A 249 2.91 -2.69 -13.61
CA ASN A 249 4.09 -3.53 -13.48
C ASN A 249 4.20 -4.11 -12.06
N PRO A 250 4.21 -5.45 -11.90
CA PRO A 250 4.79 -6.02 -10.71
C PRO A 250 6.27 -5.64 -10.77
N SER A 251 6.71 -4.74 -9.89
CA SER A 251 8.14 -4.47 -9.75
C SER A 251 8.82 -5.81 -9.46
N LYS A 252 9.50 -6.33 -10.48
CA LYS A 252 10.34 -7.51 -10.41
C LYS A 252 11.40 -7.36 -9.33
#